data_AF-A0A0C3B6R7-F1
#
_entry.id   AF-A0A0C3B6R7-F1
#
_cell.length_a   1.000
_cell.length_b   1.000
_cell.length_c   1.000
_cell.angle_alpha   90.00
_cell.angle_beta   90.00
_cell.angle_gamma   90.00
#
_symmetry.space_group_name_H-M   'P 1'
#
loop_
_entity.id
_entity.type
_entity.pdbx_description
1 polymer ?
#
loop_
_entity_poly.entity_id
_entity_poly.type
_entity_poly.pdbx_seq_one_letter_code
_entity_poly.pdbx_strand_id
1 'polypeptide(L)'
;MEAIMAQSGAAEASANARSRPTSPLVRAQSPAPATGTWQKTFHSPLYRIGHAPLLRVFIPSPDGAWLSDASVLACEKELKRAGIVPLLKIGDVVWDTAVSDEAGFGNVGRLVWDGNYLIDLDYTFSTTGDIPPYLHSLSFPPAYFHKVLRSSGNPIMQIDLRPWGREIASNLQLVQDRAQAETPQGGRHTVMRWTHRTRFQVIRNTPIPDSNLLVDAGWEGSIVVEAEGTNEGLADLQLRCGMEWFKPQPGVQPKQGDGGRVFRLIRERRCVMFILFSLACLLNTVFSAAQAKFGCAPCA
;
A
#
# COMPACT_ATOMS: atom_id res chain seq x y z
N MET A 1 -49.73 -44.05 11.31
CA MET A 1 -50.37 -42.76 11.61
C MET A 1 -49.23 -41.77 11.82
N GLU A 2 -48.64 -41.27 10.73
CA GLU A 2 -49.06 -40.03 10.03
C GLU A 2 -48.82 -38.79 10.91
N ALA A 3 -48.31 -37.66 10.45
CA ALA A 3 -47.65 -37.24 9.22
C ALA A 3 -47.07 -35.83 9.48
N ILE A 4 -45.93 -35.53 8.85
CA ILE A 4 -45.59 -34.33 8.07
C ILE A 4 -46.19 -32.97 8.49
N MET A 5 -45.31 -31.98 8.73
CA MET A 5 -45.44 -30.61 8.18
C MET A 5 -44.06 -29.95 8.13
N ALA A 6 -43.56 -29.79 6.89
CA ALA A 6 -42.43 -28.96 6.53
C ALA A 6 -42.89 -27.50 6.40
N GLN A 7 -42.05 -26.54 6.75
CA GLN A 7 -42.10 -25.21 6.14
C GLN A 7 -40.70 -24.71 5.78
N SER A 8 -40.56 -24.49 4.48
CA SER A 8 -39.54 -23.75 3.76
C SER A 8 -39.54 -22.26 4.12
N GLY A 9 -38.37 -21.64 4.12
CA GLY A 9 -38.23 -20.19 4.11
C GLY A 9 -36.87 -19.78 3.54
N ALA A 10 -36.82 -19.60 2.23
CA ALA A 10 -35.71 -18.95 1.55
C ALA A 10 -35.61 -17.49 2.01
N ALA A 11 -34.44 -17.07 2.49
CA ALA A 11 -34.15 -15.67 2.77
C ALA A 11 -33.18 -15.15 1.71
N GLU A 12 -33.81 -14.58 0.67
CA GLU A 12 -33.32 -13.58 -0.26
C GLU A 12 -32.03 -12.85 0.14
N ALA A 13 -31.02 -12.98 -0.72
CA ALA A 13 -29.92 -12.04 -0.84
C ALA A 13 -30.46 -10.68 -1.27
N SER A 14 -30.80 -9.82 -0.30
CA SER A 14 -31.14 -8.43 -0.57
C SER A 14 -29.87 -7.62 -0.80
N ALA A 15 -29.58 -7.40 -2.08
CA ALA A 15 -28.63 -6.42 -2.56
C ALA A 15 -29.06 -5.01 -2.12
N ASN A 16 -28.56 -4.54 -0.98
CA ASN A 16 -28.72 -3.16 -0.55
C ASN A 16 -27.58 -2.32 -1.16
N ALA A 17 -27.76 -1.99 -2.44
CA ALA A 17 -27.08 -0.86 -3.05
C ALA A 17 -27.49 0.42 -2.30
N ARG A 18 -26.63 0.91 -1.40
CA ARG A 18 -26.80 2.24 -0.79
C ARG A 18 -25.62 3.12 -1.19
N SER A 19 -25.91 3.95 -2.18
CA SER A 19 -25.20 5.15 -2.58
C SER A 19 -24.62 5.90 -1.38
N ARG A 20 -23.29 5.93 -1.25
CA ARG A 20 -22.61 6.95 -0.45
C ARG A 20 -22.73 8.30 -1.17
N PRO A 21 -22.97 9.40 -0.45
CA PRO A 21 -23.01 10.72 -1.04
C PRO A 21 -21.62 11.09 -1.57
N THR A 22 -21.59 11.63 -2.79
CA THR A 22 -20.45 12.30 -3.39
C THR A 22 -20.06 13.49 -2.52
N SER A 23 -19.02 13.32 -1.70
CA SER A 23 -18.42 14.43 -0.97
C SER A 23 -17.86 15.46 -1.96
N PRO A 24 -18.16 16.76 -1.81
CA PRO A 24 -17.51 17.77 -2.63
C PRO A 24 -16.02 17.79 -2.28
N LEU A 25 -15.17 17.66 -3.31
CA LEU A 25 -13.72 17.84 -3.21
C LEU A 25 -13.43 19.25 -2.66
N VAL A 26 -13.18 19.33 -1.35
CA VAL A 26 -12.64 20.53 -0.73
C VAL A 26 -11.20 20.66 -1.21
N ARG A 27 -10.93 21.75 -1.92
CA ARG A 27 -9.60 22.18 -2.31
C ARG A 27 -8.74 22.31 -1.04
N ALA A 28 -7.83 21.37 -0.81
CA ALA A 28 -6.80 21.48 0.21
C ALA A 28 -5.85 22.63 -0.20
N GLN A 29 -6.24 23.86 0.08
CA GLN A 29 -5.33 24.99 0.05
C GLN A 29 -4.52 24.93 1.35
N SER A 30 -3.28 24.48 1.25
CA SER A 30 -2.30 24.76 2.30
C SER A 30 -2.32 26.26 2.58
N PRO A 31 -2.49 26.71 3.85
CA PRO A 31 -2.41 28.12 4.15
C PRO A 31 -1.04 28.66 3.72
N ALA A 32 -1.05 29.87 3.14
CA ALA A 32 0.18 30.56 2.75
C ALA A 32 1.12 30.66 3.96
N PRO A 33 2.44 30.45 3.80
CA PRO A 33 3.37 30.49 4.91
C PRO A 33 3.36 31.91 5.49
N ALA A 34 2.87 32.03 6.74
CA ALA A 34 2.95 33.26 7.49
C ALA A 34 4.43 33.69 7.56
N THR A 35 4.74 34.87 7.04
CA THR A 35 6.06 35.51 7.12
C THR A 35 6.33 35.97 8.55
N GLY A 36 6.53 35.02 9.45
CA GLY A 36 7.05 35.23 10.79
C GLY A 36 8.51 34.83 10.82
N THR A 37 9.38 35.75 11.22
CA THR A 37 10.81 35.54 11.47
C THR A 37 11.04 34.59 12.65
N TRP A 38 10.72 33.30 12.49
CA TRP A 38 11.10 32.23 13.40
C TRP A 38 12.42 31.60 12.93
N GLN A 39 13.47 32.41 12.81
CA GLN A 39 14.84 31.92 12.61
C GLN A 39 15.50 31.58 13.95
N LYS A 40 14.88 30.68 14.69
CA LYS A 40 15.60 29.76 15.58
C LYS A 40 15.19 28.38 15.12
N THR A 41 16.05 27.77 14.31
CA THR A 41 15.84 26.46 13.72
C THR A 41 15.59 25.46 14.85
N PHE A 42 14.32 25.11 15.06
CA PHE A 42 13.95 24.08 16.02
C PHE A 42 14.63 22.78 15.59
N HIS A 43 15.63 22.35 16.36
CA HIS A 43 16.35 21.11 16.15
C HIS A 43 16.01 20.18 17.30
N SER A 44 15.20 19.16 17.01
CA SER A 44 14.95 18.05 17.91
C SER A 44 15.41 16.77 17.22
N PRO A 45 16.14 15.86 17.90
CA PRO A 45 16.49 14.55 17.33
C PRO A 45 15.25 13.71 17.02
N LEU A 46 14.11 14.05 17.62
CA LEU A 46 12.81 13.39 17.44
C LEU A 46 12.01 13.98 16.27
N TYR A 47 12.37 15.15 15.74
CA TYR A 47 11.67 15.81 14.65
C TYR A 47 12.58 15.96 13.43
N ARG A 48 12.13 15.45 12.29
CA ARG A 48 12.82 15.60 11.01
C ARG A 48 11.86 16.14 9.97
N ILE A 49 12.28 17.19 9.27
CA ILE A 49 11.55 17.72 8.12
C ILE A 49 11.43 16.61 7.07
N GLY A 50 10.24 16.42 6.50
CA GLY A 50 9.99 15.39 5.49
C GLY A 50 9.81 13.98 6.05
N HIS A 51 9.55 13.86 7.35
CA HIS A 51 9.09 12.62 8.00
C HIS A 51 7.78 12.86 8.74
N ALA A 52 6.92 11.84 8.78
CA ALA A 52 5.72 11.86 9.58
C ALA A 52 6.09 11.94 11.08
N PRO A 53 5.43 12.80 11.87
CA PRO A 53 5.48 12.68 13.32
C PRO A 53 4.70 11.42 13.76
N LEU A 54 5.10 10.87 14.91
CA LEU A 54 4.32 9.87 15.63
C LEU A 54 3.78 10.50 16.91
N LEU A 55 2.50 10.90 16.87
CA LEU A 55 1.82 11.48 18.02
C LEU A 55 1.19 10.38 18.85
N ARG A 56 1.43 10.40 20.16
CA ARG A 56 0.87 9.40 21.06
C ARG A 56 -0.32 9.99 21.80
N VAL A 57 -1.45 9.31 21.71
CA VAL A 57 -2.65 9.57 22.49
C VAL A 57 -2.93 8.35 23.36
N PHE A 58 -3.66 8.53 24.44
CA PHE A 58 -4.09 7.43 25.29
C PHE A 58 -5.59 7.57 25.52
N ILE A 59 -6.37 6.66 24.93
CA ILE A 59 -7.81 6.57 25.14
C ILE A 59 -8.12 5.26 25.87
N PRO A 60 -8.62 5.31 27.11
CA PRO A 60 -8.97 4.09 27.83
C PRO A 60 -9.94 3.22 27.03
N SER A 61 -9.54 1.98 26.73
CA SER A 61 -10.38 0.96 26.10
C SER A 61 -10.61 -0.15 27.13
N PRO A 62 -11.69 -0.10 27.93
CA PRO A 62 -11.93 -1.07 29.01
C PRO A 62 -12.06 -2.51 28.48
N ASP A 63 -12.54 -2.67 27.25
CA ASP A 63 -12.73 -3.97 26.60
C ASP A 63 -11.47 -4.45 25.87
N GLY A 64 -10.40 -3.64 25.82
CA GLY A 64 -9.15 -3.96 25.09
C GLY A 64 -9.35 -4.18 23.59
N ALA A 65 -10.53 -3.88 23.07
CA ALA A 65 -10.91 -4.16 21.70
C ALA A 65 -10.10 -3.29 20.72
N TRP A 66 -9.89 -3.84 19.52
CA TRP A 66 -9.44 -3.09 18.35
C TRP A 66 -10.25 -1.79 18.19
N LEU A 67 -9.59 -0.72 17.72
CA LEU A 67 -10.13 0.64 17.65
C LEU A 67 -11.57 0.67 17.12
N SER A 68 -12.53 0.84 18.03
CA SER A 68 -13.93 1.08 17.67
C SER A 68 -14.10 2.51 17.15
N ASP A 69 -15.18 2.79 16.41
CA ASP A 69 -15.53 4.15 15.99
C ASP A 69 -15.57 5.13 17.17
N ALA A 70 -16.03 4.68 18.33
CA ALA A 70 -16.05 5.49 19.55
C ALA A 70 -14.64 5.84 20.05
N SER A 71 -13.70 4.88 19.98
CA SER A 71 -12.29 5.08 20.36
C SER A 71 -11.58 6.05 19.42
N VAL A 72 -11.83 5.96 18.11
CA VAL A 72 -11.27 6.88 17.11
C VAL A 72 -11.80 8.30 17.33
N LEU A 73 -13.10 8.47 17.57
CA LEU A 73 -13.69 9.78 17.88
C LEU A 73 -13.17 10.37 19.20
N ALA A 74 -12.90 9.53 20.20
CA ALA A 74 -12.28 9.96 21.44
C ALA A 74 -10.82 10.43 21.22
N CYS A 75 -10.05 9.72 20.38
CA CYS A 75 -8.72 10.17 19.95
C CYS A 75 -8.81 11.57 19.33
N GLU A 76 -9.71 11.78 18.36
CA GLU A 76 -9.87 13.09 17.71
C GLU A 76 -10.26 14.21 18.69
N LYS A 77 -11.15 13.93 19.65
CA LYS A 77 -11.52 14.89 20.70
C LYS A 77 -10.31 15.28 21.53
N GLU A 78 -9.43 14.34 21.85
CA GLU A 78 -8.18 14.62 22.56
C GLU A 78 -7.23 15.48 21.74
N LEU A 79 -7.07 15.20 20.44
CA LEU A 79 -6.24 16.05 19.57
C LEU A 79 -6.80 17.49 19.47
N LYS A 80 -8.13 17.62 19.39
CA LYS A 80 -8.84 18.91 19.39
C LYS A 80 -8.65 19.65 20.71
N ARG A 81 -8.81 18.95 21.84
CA ARG A 81 -8.61 19.48 23.20
C ARG A 81 -7.18 19.95 23.43
N ALA A 82 -6.20 19.21 22.91
CA ALA A 82 -4.79 19.58 22.95
C ALA A 82 -4.42 20.73 22.00
N GLY A 83 -5.33 21.16 21.13
CA GLY A 83 -5.10 22.26 20.19
C GLY A 83 -4.11 21.94 19.08
N ILE A 84 -3.82 20.66 18.81
CA ILE A 84 -2.78 20.27 17.84
C ILE A 84 -3.31 20.11 16.42
N VAL A 85 -4.63 19.98 16.24
CA VAL A 85 -5.25 19.73 14.92
C VAL A 85 -4.80 20.72 13.83
N PRO A 86 -4.68 22.05 14.09
CA PRO A 86 -4.20 23.00 13.08
C PRO A 86 -2.72 22.81 12.68
N LEU A 87 -1.96 22.03 13.46
CA LEU A 87 -0.55 21.74 13.21
C LEU A 87 -0.37 20.41 12.44
N LEU A 88 -1.40 19.57 12.40
CA LEU A 88 -1.37 18.29 11.71
C LEU A 88 -1.34 18.50 10.20
N LYS A 89 -0.47 17.74 9.54
CA LYS A 89 -0.45 17.62 8.09
C LYS A 89 -1.08 16.30 7.68
N ILE A 90 -1.64 16.27 6.47
CA ILE A 90 -2.09 15.03 5.85
C ILE A 90 -0.92 14.03 5.89
N GLY A 91 -1.19 12.80 6.29
CA GLY A 91 -0.19 11.74 6.44
C GLY A 91 0.50 11.70 7.81
N ASP A 92 0.23 12.64 8.73
CA ASP A 92 0.75 12.53 10.09
C ASP A 92 0.15 11.32 10.80
N VAL A 93 0.95 10.65 11.65
CA VAL A 93 0.54 9.39 12.29
C VAL A 93 0.26 9.62 13.76
N VAL A 94 -0.91 9.15 14.19
CA VAL A 94 -1.36 9.16 15.58
C VAL A 94 -1.44 7.72 16.06
N TRP A 95 -0.99 7.46 17.28
CA TRP A 95 -1.01 6.14 17.88
C TRP A 95 -1.75 6.20 19.21
N ASP A 96 -2.85 5.47 19.30
CA ASP A 96 -3.50 5.18 20.57
C ASP A 96 -2.70 4.11 21.33
N THR A 97 -1.96 4.58 22.34
CA THR A 97 -1.10 3.78 23.20
C THR A 97 -1.87 2.92 24.20
N ALA A 98 -3.18 3.12 24.36
CA ALA A 98 -4.00 2.23 25.17
C ALA A 98 -4.21 0.87 24.50
N VAL A 99 -4.11 0.83 23.16
CA VAL A 99 -4.13 -0.42 22.41
C VAL A 99 -2.72 -0.99 22.37
N SER A 100 -2.53 -2.11 23.06
CA SER A 100 -1.23 -2.78 23.13
C SER A 100 -0.79 -3.25 21.75
N ASP A 101 0.47 -3.00 21.41
CA ASP A 101 1.15 -3.62 20.28
C ASP A 101 1.58 -5.03 20.68
N GLU A 102 0.59 -5.88 20.98
CA GLU A 102 0.71 -7.10 21.79
C GLU A 102 1.60 -8.20 21.17
N ALA A 103 2.18 -7.96 19.99
CA ALA A 103 3.13 -8.86 19.34
C ALA A 103 4.41 -8.17 18.83
N GLY A 104 4.65 -6.88 19.09
CA GLY A 104 5.87 -6.18 18.66
C GLY A 104 6.08 -6.05 17.14
N PHE A 105 5.15 -6.55 16.33
CA PHE A 105 5.22 -6.59 14.87
C PHE A 105 4.10 -5.77 14.19
N GLY A 106 3.24 -5.05 14.93
CA GLY A 106 2.02 -4.45 14.37
C GLY A 106 2.05 -2.94 14.15
N ASN A 107 1.11 -2.43 13.35
CA ASN A 107 0.64 -1.03 13.40
C ASN A 107 -0.69 -0.88 14.13
N VAL A 108 -0.99 -1.78 15.05
CA VAL A 108 -2.21 -1.75 15.85
C VAL A 108 -2.29 -0.42 16.61
N GLY A 109 -3.48 0.20 16.57
CA GLY A 109 -3.71 1.50 17.21
C GLY A 109 -3.15 2.69 16.44
N ARG A 110 -2.41 2.49 15.33
CA ARG A 110 -1.89 3.58 14.50
C ARG A 110 -2.94 4.00 13.48
N LEU A 111 -3.23 5.29 13.50
CA LEU A 111 -4.15 6.00 12.64
C LEU A 111 -3.37 7.05 11.85
N VAL A 112 -3.81 7.33 10.64
CA VAL A 112 -3.24 8.41 9.82
C VAL A 112 -4.19 9.60 9.84
N TRP A 113 -3.67 10.81 9.71
CA TRP A 113 -4.48 12.01 9.56
C TRP A 113 -4.74 12.29 8.08
N ASP A 114 -6.01 12.36 7.66
CA ASP A 114 -6.36 12.64 6.26
C ASP A 114 -6.52 14.15 5.95
N GLY A 115 -6.46 15.00 6.99
CA GLY A 115 -6.73 16.43 6.93
C GLY A 115 -7.96 16.86 7.74
N ASN A 116 -8.92 15.95 7.96
CA ASN A 116 -10.17 16.20 8.69
C ASN A 116 -10.43 15.18 9.80
N TYR A 117 -10.06 13.92 9.56
CA TYR A 117 -10.36 12.77 10.40
C TYR A 117 -9.14 11.86 10.57
N LEU A 118 -9.20 11.05 11.62
CA LEU A 118 -8.30 9.92 11.79
C LEU A 118 -8.84 8.71 11.01
N ILE A 119 -7.94 8.07 10.28
CA ILE A 119 -8.26 6.96 9.38
C ILE A 119 -7.42 5.74 9.73
N ASP A 120 -8.03 4.57 9.59
CA ASP A 120 -7.34 3.29 9.75
C ASP A 120 -6.34 3.03 8.61
N LEU A 121 -5.37 2.18 8.89
CA LEU A 121 -4.48 1.62 7.88
C LEU A 121 -5.23 0.58 7.02
N ASP A 122 -4.72 0.37 5.81
CA ASP A 122 -5.25 -0.63 4.88
C ASP A 122 -4.56 -1.98 5.09
N TYR A 123 -5.35 -3.01 5.40
CA TYR A 123 -4.86 -4.36 5.66
C TYR A 123 -5.07 -5.31 4.47
N THR A 124 -5.52 -4.81 3.31
CA THR A 124 -5.87 -5.63 2.14
C THR A 124 -4.70 -6.50 1.64
N PHE A 125 -3.48 -5.95 1.65
CA PHE A 125 -2.27 -6.64 1.15
C PHE A 125 -1.21 -6.91 2.21
N SER A 126 -1.43 -6.43 3.44
CA SER A 126 -0.47 -6.51 4.53
C SER A 126 -1.17 -6.74 5.85
N THR A 127 -0.74 -7.78 6.58
CA THR A 127 -1.23 -8.06 7.93
C THR A 127 -0.79 -7.01 8.95
N THR A 128 0.24 -6.22 8.62
CA THR A 128 0.74 -5.14 9.49
C THR A 128 -0.01 -3.83 9.24
N GLY A 129 -0.69 -3.69 8.10
CA GLY A 129 -1.40 -2.49 7.68
C GLY A 129 -0.47 -1.48 6.99
N ASP A 130 -0.91 -0.95 5.85
CA ASP A 130 -0.21 0.04 5.03
C ASP A 130 -1.03 1.32 4.87
N ILE A 131 -0.44 2.31 4.18
CA ILE A 131 -1.12 3.57 3.88
C ILE A 131 -2.33 3.32 2.96
N PRO A 132 -3.52 3.87 3.29
CA PRO A 132 -4.69 3.72 2.45
C PRO A 132 -4.54 4.29 1.02
N PRO A 133 -5.24 3.72 0.03
CA PRO A 133 -5.13 4.08 -1.40
C PRO A 133 -5.27 5.56 -1.73
N TYR A 134 -6.14 6.27 -1.00
CA TYR A 134 -6.48 7.67 -1.26
C TYR A 134 -5.39 8.64 -0.78
N LEU A 135 -4.45 8.17 0.06
CA LEU A 135 -3.23 8.89 0.36
C LEU A 135 -2.16 8.51 -0.67
N HIS A 136 -2.05 9.29 -1.74
CA HIS A 136 -1.11 9.01 -2.81
C HIS A 136 0.34 9.02 -2.31
N SER A 137 1.04 7.89 -2.42
CA SER A 137 2.42 7.77 -1.93
C SER A 137 3.40 8.77 -2.59
N LEU A 138 3.10 9.23 -3.82
CA LEU A 138 3.89 10.23 -4.53
C LEU A 138 3.79 11.65 -3.92
N SER A 139 2.78 11.94 -3.08
CA SER A 139 2.66 13.25 -2.43
C SER A 139 3.49 13.39 -1.16
N PHE A 140 4.12 12.30 -0.72
CA PHE A 140 4.99 12.26 0.45
C PHE A 140 6.41 11.95 0.04
N PRO A 141 7.45 12.43 0.75
CA PRO A 141 8.80 11.93 0.58
C PRO A 141 8.85 10.39 0.67
N PRO A 142 9.69 9.68 -0.12
CA PRO A 142 9.76 8.21 -0.07
C PRO A 142 10.04 7.62 1.32
N ALA A 143 10.73 8.36 2.19
CA ALA A 143 11.04 7.96 3.56
C ALA A 143 10.03 8.48 4.60
N TYR A 144 8.91 9.09 4.19
CA TYR A 144 8.04 9.86 5.09
C TYR A 144 7.58 9.02 6.29
N PHE A 145 7.13 7.80 6.03
CA PHE A 145 6.63 6.87 7.05
C PHE A 145 7.70 5.97 7.68
N HIS A 146 8.99 6.15 7.30
CA HIS A 146 10.07 5.30 7.76
C HIS A 146 10.19 5.33 9.28
N LYS A 147 10.16 4.14 9.92
CA LYS A 147 10.16 3.92 11.38
C LYS A 147 8.92 4.41 12.14
N VAL A 148 7.97 5.03 11.44
CA VAL A 148 6.70 5.51 12.02
C VAL A 148 5.63 4.43 11.83
N LEU A 149 5.46 4.01 10.58
CA LEU A 149 4.71 2.81 10.25
C LEU A 149 5.69 1.66 10.06
N ARG A 150 5.39 0.54 10.71
CA ARG A 150 6.15 -0.69 10.59
C ARG A 150 5.70 -1.43 9.33
N SER A 151 6.64 -2.02 8.61
CA SER A 151 6.36 -2.89 7.46
C SER A 151 6.99 -4.26 7.71
N SER A 152 6.32 -5.34 7.31
CA SER A 152 6.81 -6.72 7.43
C SER A 152 7.85 -7.04 6.34
N GLY A 153 8.89 -6.21 6.24
CA GLY A 153 9.80 -6.15 5.09
C GLY A 153 9.63 -4.81 4.38
N ASN A 154 9.10 -4.82 3.15
CA ASN A 154 8.93 -3.60 2.37
C ASN A 154 7.63 -2.87 2.65
N PRO A 155 7.66 -1.53 2.59
CA PRO A 155 6.43 -0.78 2.48
C PRO A 155 5.73 -1.10 1.15
N ILE A 156 4.42 -1.34 1.21
CA ILE A 156 3.57 -1.36 0.03
C ILE A 156 3.10 0.07 -0.22
N MET A 157 3.16 0.50 -1.48
CA MET A 157 2.69 1.81 -1.92
C MET A 157 1.62 1.63 -2.98
N GLN A 158 0.58 2.45 -2.91
CA GLN A 158 -0.49 2.45 -3.89
C GLN A 158 -0.30 3.62 -4.87
N ILE A 159 0.05 3.27 -6.11
CA ILE A 159 0.31 4.22 -7.19
C ILE A 159 -0.50 3.79 -8.42
N ASP A 160 -1.26 4.72 -8.97
CA ASP A 160 -1.92 4.53 -10.26
C ASP A 160 -0.91 4.72 -11.40
N LEU A 161 -0.70 3.69 -12.22
CA LEU A 161 0.27 3.72 -13.32
C LEU A 161 -0.31 4.26 -14.64
N ARG A 162 -1.64 4.33 -14.77
CA ARG A 162 -2.32 4.74 -16.00
C ARG A 162 -1.80 6.05 -16.60
N PRO A 163 -1.49 7.09 -15.82
CA PRO A 163 -1.02 8.35 -16.41
C PRO A 163 0.33 8.26 -17.13
N TRP A 164 1.13 7.25 -16.78
CA TRP A 164 2.43 6.98 -17.40
C TRP A 164 2.38 5.84 -18.41
N GLY A 165 1.18 5.32 -18.74
CA GLY A 165 1.00 4.14 -19.60
C GLY A 165 1.73 4.23 -20.93
N ARG A 166 1.69 5.39 -21.59
CA ARG A 166 2.44 5.64 -22.84
C ARG A 166 3.95 5.51 -22.67
N GLU A 167 4.51 6.11 -21.63
CA GLU A 167 5.95 6.08 -21.37
C GLU A 167 6.38 4.66 -20.97
N ILE A 168 5.59 4.01 -20.11
CA ILE A 168 5.78 2.63 -19.69
C ILE A 168 5.78 1.67 -20.88
N ALA A 169 4.82 1.81 -21.80
CA ALA A 169 4.75 0.97 -22.99
C ALA A 169 5.97 1.16 -23.91
N SER A 170 6.46 2.39 -24.04
CA SER A 170 7.63 2.71 -24.87
C SER A 170 8.95 2.17 -24.32
N ASN A 171 9.07 2.03 -22.99
CA ASN A 171 10.28 1.59 -22.30
C ASN A 171 10.25 0.11 -21.89
N LEU A 172 9.17 -0.62 -22.21
CA LEU A 172 8.99 -2.00 -21.78
C LEU A 172 10.00 -2.95 -22.43
N GLN A 173 10.72 -3.71 -21.61
CA GLN A 173 11.69 -4.70 -22.03
C GLN A 173 11.56 -5.98 -21.19
N LEU A 174 11.76 -7.14 -21.82
CA LEU A 174 11.94 -8.40 -21.10
C LEU A 174 13.42 -8.57 -20.78
N VAL A 175 13.76 -8.51 -19.49
CA VAL A 175 15.14 -8.55 -19.00
C VAL A 175 15.41 -9.88 -18.31
N GLN A 176 16.61 -10.41 -18.53
CA GLN A 176 17.11 -11.60 -17.86
C GLN A 176 18.04 -11.20 -16.71
N ASP A 177 17.58 -11.35 -15.48
CA ASP A 177 18.36 -11.07 -14.27
C ASP A 177 18.99 -12.35 -13.71
N ARG A 178 20.24 -12.25 -13.22
CA ARG A 178 20.92 -13.31 -12.45
C ARG A 178 20.82 -12.98 -10.97
N ALA A 179 20.05 -13.77 -10.23
CA ALA A 179 19.93 -13.63 -8.77
C ALA A 179 20.65 -14.78 -8.07
N GLN A 180 21.30 -14.50 -6.94
CA GLN A 180 21.81 -15.55 -6.05
C GLN A 180 20.67 -15.96 -5.11
N ALA A 181 20.30 -17.24 -5.14
CA ALA A 181 19.37 -17.83 -4.19
C ALA A 181 20.16 -18.70 -3.21
N GLU A 182 19.89 -18.54 -1.91
CA GLU A 182 20.39 -19.46 -0.89
C GLU A 182 19.46 -20.67 -0.80
N THR A 183 20.03 -21.86 -0.89
CA THR A 183 19.30 -23.11 -0.68
C THR A 183 19.05 -23.30 0.82
N PRO A 184 18.03 -24.07 1.21
CA PRO A 184 17.76 -24.38 2.62
C PRO A 184 18.95 -25.05 3.36
N GLN A 185 19.91 -25.60 2.61
CA GLN A 185 21.13 -26.24 3.12
C GLN A 185 22.34 -25.26 3.16
N GLY A 186 22.13 -23.97 2.88
CA GLY A 186 23.15 -22.92 2.94
C GLY A 186 24.02 -22.75 1.69
N GLY A 187 23.73 -23.45 0.59
CA GLY A 187 24.44 -23.29 -0.69
C GLY A 187 23.93 -22.10 -1.50
N ARG A 188 24.81 -21.38 -2.21
CA ARG A 188 24.41 -20.28 -3.11
C ARG A 188 24.33 -20.77 -4.55
N HIS A 189 23.15 -20.69 -5.15
CA HIS A 189 22.93 -21.03 -6.55
C HIS A 189 22.51 -19.80 -7.33
N THR A 190 23.06 -19.63 -8.53
CA THR A 190 22.63 -18.56 -9.44
C THR A 190 21.37 -19.00 -10.17
N VAL A 191 20.27 -18.31 -9.91
CA VAL A 191 18.99 -18.53 -10.58
C VAL A 191 18.80 -17.44 -11.62
N MET A 192 18.44 -17.86 -12.84
CA MET A 192 18.03 -16.95 -13.90
C MET A 192 16.56 -16.57 -13.68
N ARG A 193 16.25 -15.28 -13.60
CA ARG A 193 14.88 -14.76 -13.50
C ARG A 193 14.60 -13.86 -14.69
N TRP A 194 13.47 -14.09 -15.35
CA TRP A 194 12.95 -13.18 -16.37
C TRP A 194 12.00 -12.17 -15.71
N THR A 195 12.16 -10.89 -16.06
CA THR A 195 11.39 -9.78 -15.49
C THR A 195 11.01 -8.81 -16.60
N HIS A 196 9.73 -8.40 -16.65
CA HIS A 196 9.32 -7.26 -17.46
C HIS A 196 9.75 -5.98 -16.74
N ARG A 197 10.72 -5.26 -17.31
CA ARG A 197 11.24 -4.01 -16.75
C ARG A 197 10.84 -2.85 -17.66
N THR A 198 10.37 -1.78 -17.04
CA THR A 198 10.01 -0.53 -17.71
C THR A 198 10.28 0.64 -16.78
N ARG A 199 10.21 1.88 -17.28
CA ARG A 199 10.43 3.08 -16.48
C ARG A 199 9.57 4.25 -16.95
N PHE A 200 9.33 5.17 -16.03
CA PHE A 200 8.72 6.46 -16.32
C PHE A 200 9.36 7.60 -15.52
N GLN A 201 9.22 8.82 -16.03
CA GLN A 201 9.70 10.02 -15.34
C GLN A 201 8.64 10.60 -14.41
N VAL A 202 9.12 11.00 -13.25
CA VAL A 202 8.36 11.76 -12.26
C VAL A 202 9.02 13.12 -12.11
N ILE A 203 8.22 14.18 -12.08
CA ILE A 203 8.70 15.55 -11.98
C ILE A 203 8.13 16.12 -10.68
N ARG A 204 8.96 16.81 -9.91
CA ARG A 204 8.51 17.43 -8.65
C ARG A 204 7.44 18.50 -8.92
N ASN A 205 6.56 18.71 -7.96
CA ASN A 205 5.52 19.75 -8.02
C ASN A 205 4.56 19.64 -9.22
N THR A 206 4.55 18.52 -9.96
CA THR A 206 3.50 18.27 -10.95
C THR A 206 2.26 17.72 -10.25
N PRO A 207 1.05 18.03 -10.74
CA PRO A 207 -0.17 17.43 -10.22
C PRO A 207 -0.13 15.92 -10.41
N ILE A 208 -0.50 15.19 -9.36
CA ILE A 208 -0.74 13.75 -9.44
C ILE A 208 -2.10 13.60 -10.14
N PRO A 209 -2.18 12.89 -11.28
CA PRO A 209 -3.40 12.74 -12.07
C PRO A 209 -4.58 12.22 -11.24
N ASP A 210 -5.78 12.67 -11.58
CA ASP A 210 -7.04 12.37 -10.86
C ASP A 210 -7.04 12.76 -9.38
N SER A 211 -6.10 13.60 -8.93
CA SER A 211 -6.02 14.10 -7.56
C SER A 211 -5.73 15.61 -7.53
N ASN A 212 -5.90 16.21 -6.35
CA ASN A 212 -5.49 17.59 -6.06
C ASN A 212 -4.10 17.68 -5.42
N LEU A 213 -3.35 16.58 -5.37
CA LEU A 213 -2.05 16.48 -4.72
C LEU A 213 -0.93 16.74 -5.72
N LEU A 214 0.22 17.16 -5.21
CA LEU A 214 1.43 17.39 -6.00
C LEU A 214 2.45 16.30 -5.69
N VAL A 215 3.26 15.96 -6.68
CA VAL A 215 4.41 15.08 -6.51
C VAL A 215 5.45 15.74 -5.60
N ASP A 216 5.85 15.05 -4.53
CA ASP A 216 6.89 15.52 -3.63
C ASP A 216 8.26 15.58 -4.33
N ALA A 217 9.08 16.56 -3.95
CA ALA A 217 10.42 16.74 -4.52
C ALA A 217 11.36 15.55 -4.27
N GLY A 218 11.04 14.70 -3.29
CA GLY A 218 11.64 13.41 -3.07
C GLY A 218 11.43 12.41 -4.22
N TRP A 219 10.43 12.56 -5.10
CA TRP A 219 10.16 11.56 -6.14
C TRP A 219 10.74 11.88 -7.53
N GLU A 220 10.97 13.16 -7.87
CA GLU A 220 11.59 13.60 -9.15
C GLU A 220 12.70 12.68 -9.70
N GLY A 221 12.69 12.37 -10.98
CA GLY A 221 13.61 11.40 -11.60
C GLY A 221 12.86 10.18 -12.10
N SER A 222 13.54 9.03 -12.18
CA SER A 222 12.98 7.84 -12.85
C SER A 222 12.49 6.80 -11.84
N ILE A 223 11.28 6.30 -12.07
CA ILE A 223 10.74 5.12 -11.39
C ILE A 223 10.78 3.96 -12.38
N VAL A 224 11.43 2.88 -11.97
CA VAL A 224 11.50 1.61 -12.69
C VAL A 224 10.44 0.68 -12.10
N VAL A 225 9.62 0.11 -12.97
CA VAL A 225 8.59 -0.89 -12.61
C VAL A 225 9.07 -2.26 -13.08
N GLU A 226 9.05 -3.22 -12.18
CA GLU A 226 9.37 -4.62 -12.45
C GLU A 226 8.14 -5.51 -12.21
N ALA A 227 7.70 -6.18 -13.27
CA ALA A 227 6.66 -7.20 -13.25
C ALA A 227 7.26 -8.59 -13.55
N GLU A 228 6.56 -9.64 -13.15
CA GLU A 228 6.94 -11.04 -13.43
C GLU A 228 7.15 -11.26 -14.93
N GLY A 229 8.20 -11.98 -15.33
CA GLY A 229 8.55 -12.25 -16.74
C GLY A 229 7.61 -13.19 -17.50
N THR A 230 6.45 -13.52 -16.95
CA THR A 230 5.43 -14.38 -17.57
C THR A 230 4.44 -13.56 -18.40
N ASN A 231 3.69 -14.22 -19.29
CA ASN A 231 2.66 -13.55 -20.10
C ASN A 231 1.55 -12.97 -19.22
N GLU A 232 1.24 -13.62 -18.09
CA GLU A 232 0.30 -13.15 -17.09
C GLU A 232 0.80 -11.87 -16.39
N GLY A 233 2.09 -11.83 -16.04
CA GLY A 233 2.72 -10.64 -15.47
C GLY A 233 2.72 -9.46 -16.44
N LEU A 234 2.94 -9.72 -17.73
CA LEU A 234 2.82 -8.70 -18.78
C LEU A 234 1.38 -8.21 -18.93
N ALA A 235 0.40 -9.11 -19.02
CA ALA A 235 -1.00 -8.74 -19.18
C ALA A 235 -1.52 -7.92 -17.98
N ASP A 236 -1.14 -8.26 -16.75
CA ASP A 236 -1.47 -7.47 -15.56
C ASP A 236 -0.85 -6.07 -15.58
N LEU A 237 0.42 -5.95 -16.01
CA LEU A 237 1.08 -4.65 -16.18
C LEU A 237 0.36 -3.80 -17.24
N GLN A 238 0.01 -4.39 -18.38
CA GLN A 238 -0.70 -3.69 -19.45
C GLN A 238 -2.08 -3.21 -19.00
N LEU A 239 -2.83 -4.06 -18.30
CA LEU A 239 -4.14 -3.73 -17.76
C LEU A 239 -4.09 -2.53 -16.82
N ARG A 240 -3.09 -2.50 -15.91
CA ARG A 240 -2.92 -1.41 -14.93
C ARG A 240 -2.37 -0.12 -15.51
N CYS A 241 -1.72 -0.18 -16.67
CA CYS A 241 -1.20 0.99 -17.38
C CYS A 241 -2.19 1.59 -18.39
N GLY A 242 -3.30 0.90 -18.66
CA GLY A 242 -4.20 1.21 -19.78
C GLY A 242 -3.78 0.46 -21.04
N MET A 243 -4.66 -0.42 -21.52
CA MET A 243 -4.41 -1.30 -22.67
C MET A 243 -4.20 -0.54 -23.98
N GLU A 244 -4.69 0.70 -24.07
CA GLU A 244 -4.61 1.56 -25.26
C GLU A 244 -3.18 1.90 -25.69
N TRP A 245 -2.22 1.80 -24.77
CA TRP A 245 -0.81 2.13 -25.05
C TRP A 245 0.00 0.94 -25.56
N PHE A 246 -0.56 -0.27 -25.51
CA PHE A 246 0.14 -1.49 -25.88
C PHE A 246 -0.40 -2.05 -27.20
N LYS A 247 0.51 -2.61 -28.01
CA LYS A 247 0.11 -3.30 -29.23
C LYS A 247 -0.71 -4.55 -28.84
N PRO A 248 -1.89 -4.78 -29.45
CA PRO A 248 -2.65 -6.01 -29.20
C PRO A 248 -1.80 -7.23 -29.52
N GLN A 249 -1.62 -8.13 -28.56
CA GLN A 249 -0.97 -9.42 -28.82
C GLN A 249 -2.03 -10.46 -29.21
N PRO A 250 -1.91 -11.11 -30.38
CA PRO A 250 -2.85 -12.16 -30.76
C PRO A 250 -2.76 -13.32 -29.76
N GLY A 251 -3.92 -13.69 -29.18
CA GLY A 251 -4.05 -14.83 -28.25
C GLY A 251 -3.94 -14.49 -26.76
N VAL A 252 -3.63 -13.25 -26.38
CA VAL A 252 -3.64 -12.81 -24.97
C VAL A 252 -4.99 -12.18 -24.67
N GLN A 253 -5.91 -12.96 -24.09
CA GLN A 253 -7.10 -12.36 -23.50
C GLN A 253 -6.73 -11.73 -22.16
N PRO A 254 -7.11 -10.47 -21.90
CA PRO A 254 -6.91 -9.85 -20.61
C PRO A 254 -7.79 -10.59 -19.60
N LYS A 255 -7.20 -11.55 -18.89
CA LYS A 255 -7.84 -12.11 -17.71
C LYS A 255 -7.79 -11.02 -16.65
N GLN A 256 -8.94 -10.70 -16.05
CA GLN A 256 -8.99 -9.76 -14.93
C GLN A 256 -8.00 -10.26 -13.87
N GLY A 257 -6.89 -9.54 -13.71
CA GLY A 257 -5.83 -9.95 -12.80
C GLY A 257 -6.39 -10.05 -11.40
N ASP A 258 -5.96 -11.06 -10.64
CA ASP A 258 -6.12 -11.01 -9.19
C ASP A 258 -5.43 -9.72 -8.73
N GLY A 259 -6.21 -8.75 -8.24
CA GLY A 259 -5.71 -7.49 -7.69
C GLY A 259 -4.71 -7.66 -6.54
N GLY A 260 -4.41 -8.90 -6.14
CA GLY A 260 -3.42 -9.30 -5.14
C GLY A 260 -1.95 -9.20 -5.56
N ARG A 261 -1.61 -8.92 -6.84
CA ARG A 261 -0.21 -8.81 -7.25
C ARG A 261 0.34 -7.40 -7.05
N VAL A 262 1.52 -7.33 -6.43
CA VAL A 262 2.28 -6.09 -6.18
C VAL A 262 3.49 -6.04 -7.12
N PHE A 263 3.71 -4.90 -7.78
CA PHE A 263 4.91 -4.67 -8.58
C PHE A 263 6.06 -4.17 -7.74
N ARG A 264 7.27 -4.50 -8.16
CA ARG A 264 8.47 -3.94 -7.55
C ARG A 264 8.77 -2.59 -8.20
N LEU A 265 8.95 -1.58 -7.35
CA LEU A 265 9.29 -0.23 -7.74
C LEU A 265 10.72 0.09 -7.30
N ILE A 266 11.55 0.50 -8.25
CA ILE A 266 12.93 0.91 -7.99
C ILE A 266 13.05 2.37 -8.39
N ARG A 267 13.58 3.20 -7.50
CA ARG A 267 13.84 4.61 -7.79
C ARG A 267 15.30 4.79 -8.20
N GLU A 268 15.53 5.27 -9.41
CA GLU A 268 16.86 5.64 -9.88
C GLU A 268 17.15 7.10 -9.52
N ARG A 269 17.86 7.30 -8.41
CA ARG A 269 18.55 8.56 -8.08
C ARG A 269 19.99 8.24 -7.66
N ARG A 270 20.86 9.27 -7.68
CA ARG A 270 22.24 9.21 -7.13
C ARG A 270 22.32 8.76 -5.65
N CYS A 271 21.19 8.57 -4.96
CA CYS A 271 21.08 7.82 -3.71
C CYS A 271 19.94 6.80 -3.84
N VAL A 272 20.29 5.52 -3.81
CA VAL A 272 19.37 4.40 -4.05
C VAL A 272 18.57 4.10 -2.79
N MET A 273 17.24 4.20 -2.86
CA MET A 273 16.35 3.56 -1.90
C MET A 273 15.83 2.29 -2.57
N PHE A 274 16.24 1.14 -2.07
CA PHE A 274 15.77 -0.16 -2.51
C PHE A 274 14.43 -0.45 -1.83
N ILE A 275 13.35 -0.51 -2.59
CA ILE A 275 12.12 -1.17 -2.16
C ILE A 275 12.18 -2.56 -2.80
N LEU A 276 12.34 -3.60 -1.98
CA LEU A 276 12.87 -4.89 -2.40
C LEU A 276 12.23 -6.02 -1.59
N PHE A 277 11.37 -6.84 -2.19
CA PHE A 277 11.17 -8.29 -1.95
C PHE A 277 9.85 -8.72 -2.63
N SER A 278 9.55 -9.99 -2.84
CA SER A 278 10.31 -11.24 -3.01
C SER A 278 9.25 -12.34 -3.09
N LEU A 279 9.39 -13.19 -4.12
CA LEU A 279 9.09 -14.62 -4.25
C LEU A 279 8.19 -15.42 -3.27
N ALA A 280 7.29 -14.82 -2.48
CA ALA A 280 6.43 -15.59 -1.56
C ALA A 280 5.24 -16.28 -2.25
N CYS A 281 4.84 -15.86 -3.46
CA CYS A 281 3.75 -16.52 -4.20
C CYS A 281 4.15 -17.80 -4.95
N LEU A 282 5.44 -18.19 -4.98
CA LEU A 282 5.88 -19.42 -5.64
C LEU A 282 6.02 -20.63 -4.70
N LEU A 283 6.09 -20.42 -3.38
CA LEU A 283 6.24 -21.53 -2.43
C LEU A 283 4.92 -22.25 -2.10
N ASN A 284 3.77 -21.58 -2.18
CA ASN A 284 2.48 -22.26 -1.97
C ASN A 284 2.01 -23.07 -3.19
N THR A 285 2.39 -22.68 -4.40
CA THR A 285 2.01 -23.41 -5.62
C THR A 285 2.86 -24.66 -5.84
N VAL A 286 4.12 -24.66 -5.38
CA VAL A 286 4.99 -25.86 -5.47
C VAL A 286 4.65 -26.88 -4.38
N PHE A 287 4.20 -26.47 -3.20
CA PHE A 287 3.77 -27.40 -2.14
C PHE A 287 2.46 -28.13 -2.50
N SER A 288 1.49 -27.43 -3.11
CA SER A 288 0.23 -28.05 -3.54
C SER A 288 0.44 -29.03 -4.72
N ALA A 289 1.37 -28.75 -5.63
CA ALA A 289 1.69 -29.64 -6.74
C ALA A 289 2.53 -30.88 -6.32
N ALA A 290 3.26 -30.81 -5.20
CA ALA A 290 4.05 -31.93 -4.69
C ALA A 290 3.20 -32.96 -3.89
N GLN A 291 2.13 -32.53 -3.22
CA GLN A 291 1.20 -33.44 -2.53
C GLN A 291 0.25 -34.18 -3.48
N ALA A 292 -0.02 -33.65 -4.67
CA ALA A 292 -0.86 -34.33 -5.67
C ALA A 292 -0.12 -35.44 -6.46
N LYS A 293 1.22 -35.52 -6.38
CA LYS A 293 2.03 -36.50 -7.14
C LYS A 293 2.56 -37.69 -6.32
N PHE A 294 2.43 -37.68 -5.00
CA PHE A 294 2.74 -38.82 -4.14
C PHE A 294 1.47 -39.32 -3.46
N GLY A 295 0.61 -39.97 -4.26
CA GLY A 295 -0.46 -40.80 -3.73
C GLY A 295 0.13 -42.01 -3.01
N CYS A 296 0.22 -41.94 -1.68
CA CYS A 296 0.36 -43.13 -0.86
C CYS A 296 -0.96 -43.90 -0.90
N ALA A 297 -0.90 -45.13 -1.42
CA ALA A 297 -1.97 -46.11 -1.27
C ALA A 297 -2.16 -46.44 0.22
N PRO A 298 -3.40 -46.63 0.70
CA PRO A 298 -3.63 -47.14 2.05
C PRO A 298 -3.28 -48.64 2.09
N CYS A 299 -2.32 -49.01 2.94
CA CYS A 299 -2.16 -50.40 3.33
C CYS A 299 -3.28 -50.77 4.32
N ALA A 300 -3.92 -51.90 4.04
CA ALA A 300 -4.87 -52.59 4.90
C ALA A 300 -4.23 -53.08 6.20
#